data_AF-A0A3E2HF03-F1
#
_entry.id   AF-A0A3E2HF03-F1
#
_cell.length_a   1.000
_cell.length_b   1.000
_cell.length_c   1.000
_cell.angle_alpha   90.00
_cell.angle_beta   90.00
_cell.angle_gamma   90.00
#
_symmetry.space_group_name_H-M   'P 1'
#
loop_
_entity.id
_entity.type
_entity.pdbx_description
1 polymer ?
#
loop_
_entity_poly.entity_id
_entity_poly.type
_entity_poly.pdbx_seq_one_letter_code
_entity_poly.pdbx_strand_id
1 'polypeptide(L)'
;MDHNGAVWDTDSLRTRFSQTLSEMYREEVPLYGDLLSIINDVDNQVLRSLSPVFRNSDQLEQKPDYQLPFRHKLERHGAIRLGTASELRNIRRQFAMLGMHPVGYYDLSVVGFPLHATAFRPIERDALEKNPFRVFTTLLRHDLLSRDIRTSVETVLSKRKLFTDRLLELINKWEANGWISASETDELLSESLEIFKWHSTATVTLGQYKRLKEEHPIVADIVSFPSAHVNHLHRGR
;
A
#
# COMPACT_ATOMS: atom_id res chain seq x y z
N MET A 1 25.76 18.11 21.86
CA MET A 1 25.68 16.77 21.26
C MET A 1 24.82 16.93 20.02
N ASP A 2 25.46 16.94 18.87
CA ASP A 2 24.83 17.32 17.61
C ASP A 2 23.90 16.21 17.13
N HIS A 3 22.59 16.43 17.27
CA HIS A 3 21.58 15.59 16.64
C HIS A 3 21.48 15.95 15.16
N ASN A 4 22.50 15.56 14.39
CA ASN A 4 22.51 15.69 12.94
C ASN A 4 21.73 14.55 12.25
N GLY A 5 20.61 14.13 12.87
CA GLY A 5 19.69 13.16 12.31
C GLY A 5 18.53 13.92 11.69
N ALA A 6 18.38 13.88 10.37
CA ALA A 6 17.17 14.38 9.73
C ALA A 6 15.97 13.64 10.34
N VAL A 7 15.20 14.33 11.17
CA VAL A 7 13.92 13.83 11.69
C VAL A 7 12.95 13.91 10.51
N TRP A 8 12.69 12.77 9.89
CA TRP A 8 11.69 12.71 8.83
C TRP A 8 10.30 12.91 9.44
N ASP A 9 9.56 13.87 8.92
CA ASP A 9 8.14 13.96 9.23
C ASP A 9 7.39 12.79 8.55
N THR A 10 6.32 12.33 9.19
CA THR A 10 5.56 11.15 8.72
C THR A 10 4.96 11.31 7.32
N ASP A 11 4.66 12.55 6.89
CA ASP A 11 4.10 12.83 5.56
C ASP A 11 5.16 12.71 4.46
N SER A 12 6.37 13.18 4.74
CA SER A 12 7.53 13.00 3.85
C SER A 12 7.89 11.51 3.71
N LEU A 13 7.88 10.76 4.81
CA LEU A 13 8.13 9.32 4.78
C LEU A 13 7.06 8.56 3.97
N ARG A 14 5.78 8.89 4.19
CA ARG A 14 4.67 8.36 3.40
C ARG A 14 4.79 8.69 1.92
N THR A 15 5.21 9.91 1.60
CA THR A 15 5.44 10.33 0.21
C THR A 15 6.50 9.48 -0.46
N ARG A 16 7.65 9.32 0.19
CA ARG A 16 8.74 8.50 -0.34
C ARG A 16 8.33 7.04 -0.48
N PHE A 17 7.66 6.46 0.51
CA PHE A 17 7.11 5.11 0.42
C PHE A 17 6.15 4.95 -0.77
N SER A 18 5.21 5.87 -0.95
CA SER A 18 4.23 5.82 -2.05
C SER A 18 4.86 5.97 -3.44
N GLN A 19 5.99 6.69 -3.52
CA GLN A 19 6.78 6.85 -4.76
C GLN A 19 7.53 5.56 -5.09
N THR A 20 8.32 5.04 -4.14
CA THR A 20 9.11 3.83 -4.37
C THR A 20 8.23 2.61 -4.61
N LEU A 21 7.09 2.49 -3.92
CA LEU A 21 6.12 1.42 -4.18
C LEU A 21 5.57 1.48 -5.61
N SER A 22 5.32 2.69 -6.14
CA SER A 22 4.82 2.86 -7.49
C SER A 22 5.90 2.62 -8.55
N GLU A 23 7.16 2.91 -8.25
CA GLU A 23 8.29 2.61 -9.13
C GLU A 23 8.46 1.09 -9.25
N MET A 24 8.49 0.38 -8.11
CA MET A 24 8.51 -1.07 -8.06
C MET A 24 7.35 -1.68 -8.85
N TYR A 25 6.12 -1.21 -8.62
CA TYR A 25 4.94 -1.74 -9.32
C TYR A 25 4.97 -1.46 -10.84
N ARG A 26 5.53 -0.33 -11.26
CA ARG A 26 5.72 -0.01 -12.69
C ARG A 26 6.73 -0.93 -13.36
N GLU A 27 7.80 -1.30 -12.66
CA GLU A 27 8.79 -2.26 -13.15
C GLU A 27 8.21 -3.67 -13.26
N GLU A 28 7.36 -4.07 -12.31
CA GLU A 28 6.68 -5.37 -12.31
C GLU A 28 5.55 -5.46 -13.35
N VAL A 29 4.83 -4.35 -13.58
CA VAL A 29 3.65 -4.29 -14.46
C VAL A 29 3.81 -3.14 -15.48
N PRO A 30 4.45 -3.37 -16.65
CA PRO A 30 4.71 -2.30 -17.63
C PRO A 30 3.46 -1.54 -18.07
N LEU A 31 2.31 -2.22 -18.19
CA LEU A 31 1.02 -1.61 -18.56
C LEU A 31 0.54 -0.55 -17.54
N TYR A 32 0.98 -0.63 -16.28
CA TYR A 32 0.69 0.42 -15.30
C TYR A 32 1.44 1.72 -15.64
N GLY A 33 2.64 1.62 -16.21
CA GLY A 33 3.38 2.77 -16.73
C GLY A 33 2.62 3.47 -17.86
N ASP A 34 2.09 2.70 -18.81
CA ASP A 34 1.28 3.22 -19.92
C ASP A 34 0.02 3.92 -19.39
N LEU A 35 -0.67 3.33 -18.41
CA LEU A 35 -1.83 3.94 -17.76
C LEU A 35 -1.48 5.29 -17.11
N LEU A 36 -0.35 5.39 -16.40
CA LEU A 36 0.09 6.65 -15.82
C LEU A 36 0.38 7.71 -16.88
N SER A 37 0.96 7.32 -18.03
CA SER A 37 1.17 8.23 -19.17
C SER A 37 -0.16 8.76 -19.69
N ILE A 38 -1.13 7.86 -19.93
CA ILE A 38 -2.46 8.23 -20.43
C ILE A 38 -3.17 9.19 -19.46
N ILE A 39 -3.14 8.91 -18.16
CA ILE A 39 -3.78 9.80 -17.18
C ILE A 39 -3.11 11.18 -17.20
N ASN A 40 -1.78 11.25 -17.26
CA ASN A 40 -1.07 12.53 -17.37
C ASN A 40 -1.44 13.29 -18.65
N ASP A 41 -1.60 12.60 -19.78
CA ASP A 41 -2.00 13.22 -21.04
C ASP A 41 -3.43 13.78 -20.97
N VAL A 42 -4.36 13.00 -20.41
CA VAL A 42 -5.76 13.43 -20.21
C VAL A 42 -5.82 14.60 -19.23
N ASP A 43 -5.11 14.54 -18.11
CA ASP A 43 -5.01 15.63 -17.13
C ASP A 43 -4.52 16.92 -17.80
N ASN A 44 -3.45 16.83 -18.60
CA ASN A 44 -2.91 17.96 -19.34
C ASN A 44 -3.90 18.50 -20.39
N GLN A 45 -4.66 17.63 -21.06
CA GLN A 45 -5.70 18.03 -22.00
C GLN A 45 -6.87 18.75 -21.32
N VAL A 46 -7.31 18.26 -20.16
CA VAL A 46 -8.37 18.89 -19.36
C VAL A 46 -7.90 20.26 -18.84
N LEU A 47 -6.67 20.35 -18.32
CA LEU A 47 -6.10 21.64 -17.92
C LEU A 47 -6.06 22.63 -19.09
N ARG A 48 -5.62 22.18 -20.27
CA ARG A 48 -5.59 23.02 -21.49
C ARG A 48 -6.98 23.44 -21.96
N SER A 49 -8.00 22.60 -21.81
CA SER A 49 -9.38 22.89 -22.25
C SER A 49 -10.16 23.75 -21.26
N LEU A 50 -9.77 23.80 -19.98
CA LEU A 50 -10.32 24.71 -18.98
C LEU A 50 -9.70 26.12 -19.04
N SER A 51 -8.48 26.26 -19.58
CA SER A 51 -7.78 27.54 -19.76
C SER A 51 -8.53 28.64 -20.56
N PRO A 52 -9.39 28.37 -21.55
CA PRO A 52 -10.15 29.41 -22.23
C PRO A 52 -11.33 29.96 -21.42
N VAL A 53 -11.89 29.18 -20.48
CA VAL A 53 -13.10 29.55 -19.72
C VAL A 53 -12.80 30.60 -18.64
N PHE A 54 -11.56 30.70 -18.18
CA PHE A 54 -11.12 31.65 -17.14
C PHE A 54 -10.51 32.96 -17.69
N ARG A 55 -10.48 33.18 -19.00
CA ARG A 55 -9.99 34.45 -19.59
C ARG A 55 -10.96 35.62 -19.44
N ASN A 56 -12.20 35.39 -18.99
CA ASN A 56 -13.23 36.43 -18.87
C ASN A 56 -13.46 36.93 -17.43
N SER A 57 -12.60 36.59 -16.48
CA SER A 57 -12.62 37.21 -15.15
C SER A 57 -11.46 38.20 -15.04
N ASP A 58 -11.78 39.50 -15.08
CA ASP A 58 -10.91 40.67 -14.87
C ASP A 58 -10.29 40.74 -13.45
N GLN A 59 -9.60 39.68 -13.04
CA GLN A 59 -8.75 39.66 -11.84
C GLN A 59 -7.46 38.90 -12.17
N LEU A 60 -6.70 39.45 -13.12
CA LEU A 60 -5.37 38.99 -13.49
C LEU A 60 -4.31 39.68 -12.62
N GLU A 61 -4.10 39.15 -11.43
CA GLU A 61 -2.76 39.16 -10.81
C GLU A 61 -2.21 37.73 -10.82
N GLN A 62 -1.38 37.47 -11.83
CA GLN A 62 -0.27 36.50 -11.86
C GLN A 62 -0.43 35.20 -11.04
N LYS A 63 -0.97 34.15 -11.68
CA LYS A 63 -0.56 32.77 -11.39
C LYS A 63 -0.24 32.06 -12.72
N PRO A 64 1.04 31.95 -13.13
CA PRO A 64 1.41 31.44 -14.45
C PRO A 64 1.36 29.91 -14.59
N ASP A 65 0.87 29.17 -13.60
CA ASP A 65 0.97 27.71 -13.63
C ASP A 65 -0.25 27.08 -12.97
N TYR A 66 -1.33 26.92 -13.73
CA TYR A 66 -2.47 26.10 -13.31
C TYR A 66 -2.07 24.62 -13.45
N GLN A 67 -1.15 24.16 -12.59
CA GLN A 67 -0.89 22.74 -12.42
C GLN A 67 -2.03 22.15 -11.60
N LEU A 68 -2.50 20.94 -11.95
CA LEU A 68 -3.32 20.16 -11.02
C LEU A 68 -2.65 20.15 -9.64
N PRO A 69 -3.40 20.30 -8.53
CA PRO A 69 -2.80 20.27 -7.20
C PRO A 69 -1.90 19.04 -7.07
N PHE A 70 -0.71 19.19 -6.49
CA PHE A 70 0.29 18.12 -6.37
C PHE A 70 -0.30 16.79 -5.85
N ARG A 71 -1.31 16.90 -4.99
CA ARG A 71 -2.18 15.83 -4.52
C ARG A 71 -2.74 14.91 -5.63
N HIS A 72 -3.26 15.46 -6.73
CA HIS A 72 -3.83 14.68 -7.84
C HIS A 72 -2.77 13.87 -8.59
N LYS A 73 -1.50 14.32 -8.60
CA LYS A 73 -0.37 13.58 -9.20
C LYS A 73 0.09 12.39 -8.32
N LEU A 74 -0.25 12.41 -7.03
CA LEU A 74 0.19 11.44 -6.02
C LEU A 74 -0.91 10.53 -5.47
N GLU A 75 -2.19 10.85 -5.69
CA GLU A 75 -3.31 10.06 -5.19
C GLU A 75 -3.20 8.63 -5.69
N ARG A 76 -2.77 7.71 -4.82
CA ARG A 76 -2.59 6.30 -5.12
C ARG A 76 -3.25 5.44 -4.05
N HIS A 77 -3.89 4.38 -4.51
CA HIS A 77 -4.66 3.44 -3.72
C HIS A 77 -4.10 2.04 -3.92
N GLY A 78 -3.31 1.58 -2.95
CA GLY A 78 -2.82 0.20 -2.94
C GLY A 78 -3.87 -0.74 -2.36
N ALA A 79 -3.82 -2.01 -2.74
CA ALA A 79 -4.60 -3.06 -2.09
C ALA A 79 -3.74 -4.29 -1.81
N ILE A 80 -3.76 -4.78 -0.57
CA ILE A 80 -2.99 -5.94 -0.12
C ILE A 80 -3.89 -6.94 0.61
N ARG A 81 -3.46 -8.20 0.62
CA ARG A 81 -4.14 -9.29 1.31
C ARG A 81 -3.20 -9.97 2.28
N LEU A 82 -3.63 -10.09 3.53
CA LEU A 82 -2.89 -10.72 4.61
C LEU A 82 -3.56 -12.03 5.00
N GLY A 83 -2.75 -12.97 5.45
CA GLY A 83 -3.17 -14.30 5.84
C GLY A 83 -3.38 -14.46 7.33
N THR A 84 -2.72 -13.67 8.18
CA THR A 84 -2.79 -13.86 9.65
C THR A 84 -3.00 -12.56 10.43
N ALA A 85 -3.56 -12.67 11.63
CA ALA A 85 -3.71 -11.55 12.55
C ALA A 85 -2.36 -10.94 12.99
N SER A 86 -1.30 -11.76 13.04
CA SER A 86 0.06 -11.28 13.32
C SER A 86 0.58 -10.37 12.20
N GLU A 87 0.36 -10.76 10.94
CA GLU A 87 0.70 -9.93 9.78
C GLU A 87 -0.06 -8.60 9.79
N LEU A 88 -1.37 -8.62 10.09
CA LEU A 88 -2.16 -7.39 10.22
C LEU A 88 -1.68 -6.49 11.38
N ARG A 89 -1.28 -7.09 12.50
CA ARG A 89 -0.72 -6.33 13.63
C ARG A 89 0.57 -5.62 13.24
N ASN A 90 1.46 -6.30 12.52
CA ASN A 90 2.74 -5.73 12.10
C ASN A 90 2.58 -4.69 11.00
N ILE A 91 1.71 -4.91 10.01
CA ILE A 91 1.46 -3.91 8.97
C ILE A 91 0.87 -2.62 9.57
N ARG A 92 -0.01 -2.75 10.57
CA ARG A 92 -0.58 -1.60 11.30
C ARG A 92 0.51 -0.77 11.96
N ARG A 93 1.52 -1.41 12.54
CA ARG A 93 2.65 -0.74 13.21
C ARG A 93 3.54 -0.03 12.19
N GLN A 94 3.86 -0.69 11.09
CA GLN A 94 4.59 -0.09 9.98
C GLN A 94 3.85 1.13 9.39
N PHE A 95 2.56 0.99 9.09
CA PHE A 95 1.75 2.09 8.57
C PHE A 95 1.59 3.26 9.55
N ALA A 96 1.64 3.01 10.87
CA ALA A 96 1.65 4.09 11.85
C ALA A 96 2.89 4.99 11.72
N MET A 97 4.05 4.45 11.34
CA MET A 97 5.25 5.24 11.04
C MET A 97 5.04 6.20 9.85
N LEU A 98 4.14 5.84 8.93
CA LEU A 98 3.74 6.65 7.79
C LEU A 98 2.59 7.62 8.10
N GLY A 99 2.16 7.74 9.37
CA GLY A 99 1.00 8.55 9.77
C GLY A 99 -0.32 7.99 9.22
N MET A 100 -0.39 6.68 8.95
CA MET A 100 -1.57 6.03 8.39
C MET A 100 -2.30 5.23 9.47
N HIS A 101 -3.60 5.44 9.57
CA HIS A 101 -4.47 4.84 10.58
C HIS A 101 -5.49 3.92 9.92
N PRO A 102 -5.93 2.83 10.59
CA PRO A 102 -7.01 1.99 10.10
C PRO A 102 -8.33 2.77 10.15
N VAL A 103 -8.95 2.99 9.01
CA VAL A 103 -10.22 3.70 8.87
C VAL A 103 -11.27 2.81 8.21
N GLY A 104 -12.39 2.65 8.92
CA GLY A 104 -13.52 1.83 8.48
C GLY A 104 -13.30 0.33 8.68
N TYR A 105 -14.40 -0.40 8.66
CA TYR A 105 -14.45 -1.86 8.70
C TYR A 105 -15.35 -2.33 7.56
N TYR A 106 -14.84 -3.28 6.79
CA TYR A 106 -15.55 -3.85 5.65
C TYR A 106 -15.60 -5.36 5.82
N ASP A 107 -16.80 -5.91 5.99
CA ASP A 107 -17.01 -7.36 5.93
C ASP A 107 -17.29 -7.75 4.48
N LEU A 108 -16.39 -8.51 3.87
CA LEU A 108 -16.53 -8.96 2.49
C LEU A 108 -17.22 -10.34 2.40
N SER A 109 -17.52 -10.97 3.53
CA SER A 109 -18.29 -12.23 3.56
C SER A 109 -19.72 -12.04 3.04
N VAL A 110 -20.27 -10.84 3.17
CA VAL A 110 -21.59 -10.47 2.62
C VAL A 110 -21.64 -10.54 1.09
N VAL A 111 -20.49 -10.49 0.42
CA VAL A 111 -20.33 -10.64 -1.04
C VAL A 111 -19.58 -11.92 -1.42
N GLY A 112 -19.51 -12.89 -0.50
CA GLY A 112 -18.99 -14.23 -0.75
C GLY A 112 -17.48 -14.40 -0.63
N PHE A 113 -16.74 -13.37 -0.17
CA PHE A 113 -15.29 -13.47 0.04
C PHE A 113 -14.98 -13.79 1.50
N PRO A 114 -14.07 -14.74 1.81
CA PRO A 114 -13.69 -15.09 3.18
C PRO A 114 -12.74 -14.05 3.80
N LEU A 115 -13.08 -12.76 3.72
CA LEU A 115 -12.22 -11.63 4.10
C LEU A 115 -12.98 -10.60 4.94
N HIS A 116 -12.25 -9.94 5.83
CA HIS A 116 -12.60 -8.62 6.34
C HIS A 116 -11.49 -7.61 5.99
N ALA A 117 -11.78 -6.32 6.05
CA ALA A 117 -10.84 -5.30 5.60
C ALA A 117 -10.95 -3.97 6.36
N THR A 118 -9.92 -3.15 6.21
CA THR A 118 -9.85 -1.75 6.62
C THR A 118 -9.01 -0.96 5.60
N ALA A 119 -9.13 0.37 5.59
CA ALA A 119 -8.26 1.22 4.78
C ALA A 119 -7.26 1.96 5.68
N PHE A 120 -5.97 1.73 5.49
CA PHE A 120 -4.94 2.51 6.15
C PHE A 120 -4.72 3.82 5.40
N ARG A 121 -4.89 4.96 6.08
CA ARG A 121 -4.73 6.29 5.47
C ARG A 121 -4.45 7.38 6.52
N PRO A 122 -3.90 8.53 6.10
CA PRO A 122 -3.89 9.72 6.96
C PRO A 122 -5.31 10.19 7.27
N ILE A 123 -5.49 10.78 8.45
CA ILE A 123 -6.78 11.28 8.92
C ILE A 123 -6.81 12.80 9.04
N GLU A 124 -5.66 13.43 9.27
CA GLU A 124 -5.54 14.89 9.36
C GLU A 124 -5.66 15.54 7.99
N ARG A 125 -6.34 16.69 7.95
CA ARG A 125 -6.58 17.44 6.71
C ARG A 125 -5.26 17.82 6.02
N ASP A 126 -4.33 18.40 6.77
CA ASP A 126 -3.05 18.85 6.24
C ASP A 126 -2.21 17.67 5.71
N ALA A 127 -2.26 16.53 6.39
CA ALA A 127 -1.58 15.30 5.97
C ALA A 127 -2.17 14.74 4.66
N LEU A 128 -3.50 14.78 4.53
CA LEU A 128 -4.21 14.40 3.30
C LEU A 128 -3.93 15.36 2.13
N GLU A 129 -3.80 16.66 2.41
CA GLU A 129 -3.46 17.66 1.40
C GLU A 129 -2.04 17.47 0.85
N LYS A 130 -1.09 17.10 1.71
CA LYS A 130 0.28 16.77 1.29
C LYS A 130 0.37 15.43 0.55
N ASN A 131 -0.17 14.38 1.15
CA ASN A 131 -0.12 13.03 0.59
C ASN A 131 -1.29 12.16 1.09
N PRO A 132 -2.30 11.90 0.24
CA PRO A 132 -3.50 11.13 0.59
C PRO A 132 -3.36 9.62 0.34
N PHE A 133 -2.14 9.10 0.25
CA PHE A 133 -1.89 7.68 -0.01
C PHE A 133 -2.67 6.80 0.98
N ARG A 134 -3.36 5.79 0.44
CA ARG A 134 -4.10 4.81 1.24
C ARG A 134 -3.88 3.39 0.75
N VAL A 135 -3.93 2.45 1.68
CA VAL A 135 -3.80 1.03 1.40
C VAL A 135 -5.01 0.28 1.95
N PHE A 136 -5.82 -0.28 1.05
CA PHE A 136 -6.89 -1.18 1.42
C PHE A 136 -6.29 -2.53 1.82
N THR A 137 -6.42 -2.88 3.09
CA THR A 137 -5.79 -4.08 3.66
C THR A 137 -6.88 -5.05 4.05
N THR A 138 -6.83 -6.24 3.44
CA THR A 138 -7.75 -7.33 3.75
C THR A 138 -7.03 -8.40 4.58
N LEU A 139 -7.78 -9.10 5.44
CA LEU A 139 -7.29 -10.23 6.22
C LEU A 139 -8.20 -11.45 6.00
N LEU A 140 -7.56 -12.60 5.77
CA LEU A 140 -8.22 -13.89 5.60
C LEU A 140 -8.92 -14.36 6.88
N ARG A 141 -10.20 -14.69 6.75
CA ARG A 141 -11.02 -15.30 7.80
C ARG A 141 -10.94 -16.82 7.74
N HIS A 142 -10.04 -17.37 8.56
CA HIS A 142 -9.83 -18.82 8.64
C HIS A 142 -11.06 -19.58 9.12
N ASP A 143 -11.93 -18.92 9.87
CA ASP A 143 -13.17 -19.49 10.41
C ASP A 143 -14.26 -19.70 9.34
N LEU A 144 -14.12 -19.09 8.16
CA LEU A 144 -15.00 -19.30 7.01
C LEU A 144 -14.51 -20.40 6.06
N LEU A 145 -13.37 -21.03 6.36
CA LEU A 145 -12.78 -22.09 5.54
C LEU A 145 -13.19 -23.47 6.02
N SER A 146 -13.27 -24.42 5.10
CA SER A 146 -13.38 -25.84 5.46
C SER A 146 -12.22 -26.30 6.35
N ARG A 147 -12.48 -27.26 7.26
CA ARG A 147 -11.53 -27.66 8.31
C ARG A 147 -10.17 -28.12 7.76
N ASP A 148 -10.19 -28.90 6.68
CA ASP A 148 -8.97 -29.43 6.07
C ASP A 148 -8.16 -28.31 5.41
N ILE A 149 -8.84 -27.38 4.73
CA ILE A 149 -8.20 -26.21 4.11
C ILE A 149 -7.62 -25.30 5.19
N ARG A 150 -8.38 -25.01 6.25
CA ARG A 150 -7.91 -24.20 7.38
C ARG A 150 -6.59 -24.73 7.95
N THR A 151 -6.51 -26.04 8.20
CA THR A 151 -5.29 -26.68 8.73
C THR A 151 -4.10 -26.51 7.78
N SER A 152 -4.33 -26.65 6.47
CA SER A 152 -3.31 -26.40 5.45
C SER A 152 -2.88 -24.93 5.42
N VAL A 153 -3.83 -24.00 5.51
CA VAL A 153 -3.57 -22.55 5.54
C VAL A 153 -2.71 -22.17 6.75
N GLU A 154 -3.09 -22.61 7.94
CA GLU A 154 -2.33 -22.36 9.18
C GLU A 154 -0.90 -22.93 9.10
N THR A 155 -0.75 -24.12 8.50
CA THR A 155 0.57 -24.76 8.33
C THR A 155 1.46 -24.00 7.35
N VAL A 156 0.92 -23.51 6.24
CA VAL A 156 1.70 -22.77 5.24
C VAL A 156 2.05 -21.37 5.77
N LEU A 157 1.07 -20.66 6.33
CA LEU A 157 1.26 -19.30 6.82
C LEU A 157 2.15 -19.22 8.05
N SER A 158 2.23 -20.26 8.88
CA SER A 158 3.15 -20.28 10.04
C SER A 158 4.63 -20.30 9.64
N LYS A 159 4.95 -20.74 8.42
CA LYS A 159 6.33 -20.74 7.88
C LYS A 159 6.65 -19.47 7.09
N ARG A 160 5.63 -18.69 6.74
CA ARG A 160 5.79 -17.44 5.98
C ARG A 160 6.30 -16.33 6.88
N LYS A 161 7.24 -15.55 6.37
CA LYS A 161 7.78 -14.38 7.04
C LYS A 161 7.70 -13.16 6.12
N LEU A 162 6.58 -12.44 6.19
CA LEU A 162 6.40 -11.19 5.44
C LEU A 162 7.31 -10.07 5.96
N PHE A 163 7.47 -9.99 7.28
CA PHE A 163 8.24 -8.94 7.93
C PHE A 163 9.63 -9.49 8.26
N THR A 164 10.65 -8.92 7.65
CA THR A 164 12.05 -9.25 7.95
C THR A 164 12.39 -8.89 9.40
N ASP A 165 13.42 -9.54 9.96
CA ASP A 165 13.87 -9.20 11.32
C ASP A 165 14.28 -7.74 11.40
N ARG A 166 14.97 -7.25 10.36
CA ARG A 166 15.41 -5.86 10.28
C ARG A 166 14.24 -4.89 10.26
N LEU A 167 13.17 -5.18 9.52
CA LEU A 167 11.98 -4.34 9.52
C LEU A 167 11.33 -4.27 10.91
N LEU A 168 11.23 -5.40 11.61
CA LEU A 168 10.67 -5.44 12.96
C LEU A 168 11.53 -4.68 13.96
N GLU A 169 12.86 -4.76 13.86
CA GLU A 169 13.80 -3.96 14.65
C GLU A 169 13.58 -2.45 14.45
N LEU A 170 13.45 -2.02 13.20
CA LEU A 170 13.24 -0.60 12.86
C LEU A 170 11.89 -0.09 13.39
N ILE A 171 10.82 -0.89 13.27
CA ILE A 171 9.51 -0.58 13.86
C ILE A 171 9.62 -0.46 15.38
N ASN A 172 10.26 -1.42 16.05
CA ASN A 172 10.46 -1.39 17.51
C ASN A 172 11.25 -0.14 17.93
N LYS A 173 12.30 0.21 17.19
CA LYS A 173 13.13 1.39 17.47
C LYS A 173 12.33 2.67 17.36
N TRP A 174 11.50 2.81 16.32
CA TRP A 174 10.63 3.95 16.16
C TRP A 174 9.56 4.05 17.25
N GLU A 175 8.94 2.94 17.63
CA GLU A 175 7.96 2.92 18.72
C GLU A 175 8.58 3.31 20.08
N ALA A 176 9.84 2.93 20.33
CA ALA A 176 10.55 3.27 21.56
C ALA A 176 11.05 4.71 21.62
N ASN A 177 11.59 5.22 20.50
CA ASN A 177 12.32 6.49 20.48
C ASN A 177 11.51 7.64 19.83
N GLY A 178 10.48 7.33 19.06
CA GLY A 178 9.74 8.28 18.21
C GLY A 178 10.46 8.67 16.91
N TRP A 179 11.68 8.16 16.66
CA TRP A 179 12.48 8.48 15.49
C TRP A 179 13.44 7.34 15.11
N ILE A 180 13.89 7.37 13.86
CA ILE A 180 14.98 6.55 13.29
C ILE A 180 15.89 7.46 12.47
N SER A 181 17.14 7.05 12.25
CA SER A 181 18.09 7.85 11.46
C SER A 181 17.76 7.85 9.96
N ALA A 182 18.40 8.72 9.19
CA ALA A 182 18.21 8.76 7.73
C ALA A 182 18.61 7.44 7.04
N SER A 183 19.74 6.84 7.42
CA SER A 183 20.15 5.51 6.91
C SER A 183 19.10 4.44 7.23
N GLU A 184 18.60 4.44 8.46
CA GLU A 184 17.56 3.50 8.89
C GLU A 184 16.22 3.75 8.20
N THR A 185 15.97 4.97 7.74
CA THR A 185 14.80 5.30 6.92
C THR A 185 14.92 4.69 5.53
N ASP A 186 16.10 4.72 4.93
CA ASP A 186 16.36 4.07 3.64
C ASP A 186 16.19 2.54 3.76
N GLU A 187 16.74 1.96 4.83
CA GLU A 187 16.56 0.54 5.15
C GLU A 187 15.08 0.22 5.39
N LEU A 188 14.36 1.04 6.16
CA LEU A 188 12.93 0.86 6.40
C LEU A 188 12.18 0.77 5.08
N LEU A 189 12.42 1.68 4.15
CA LEU A 189 11.75 1.70 2.86
C LEU A 189 12.08 0.46 2.03
N SER A 190 13.36 0.08 1.95
CA SER A 190 13.80 -1.12 1.23
C SER A 190 13.15 -2.39 1.81
N GLU A 191 13.25 -2.59 3.12
CA GLU A 191 12.70 -3.74 3.83
C GLU A 191 11.16 -3.78 3.76
N SER A 192 10.52 -2.61 3.75
CA SER A 192 9.06 -2.51 3.60
C SER A 192 8.58 -2.98 2.24
N LEU A 193 9.35 -2.72 1.17
CA LEU A 193 8.97 -3.10 -0.19
C LEU A 193 9.01 -4.62 -0.41
N GLU A 194 9.88 -5.34 0.30
CA GLU A 194 9.95 -6.81 0.23
C GLU A 194 8.60 -7.48 0.56
N ILE A 195 7.77 -6.86 1.41
CA ILE A 195 6.41 -7.36 1.72
C ILE A 195 5.53 -7.38 0.46
N PHE A 196 5.73 -6.42 -0.44
CA PHE A 196 4.81 -6.10 -1.53
C PHE A 196 5.30 -6.54 -2.91
N LYS A 197 6.54 -7.01 -3.01
CA LYS A 197 7.13 -7.50 -4.26
C LYS A 197 6.35 -8.67 -4.83
N TRP A 198 6.27 -8.72 -6.15
CA TRP A 198 5.75 -9.87 -6.87
C TRP A 198 6.77 -11.01 -6.88
N HIS A 199 6.30 -12.23 -6.60
CA HIS A 199 7.09 -13.45 -6.75
C HIS A 199 6.38 -14.42 -7.69
N SER A 200 7.10 -14.89 -8.72
CA SER A 200 6.55 -15.85 -9.70
C SER A 200 6.48 -17.30 -9.18
N THR A 201 7.16 -17.60 -8.06
CA THR A 201 7.25 -18.94 -7.49
C THR A 201 6.35 -19.09 -6.28
N ALA A 202 5.46 -20.08 -6.31
CA ALA A 202 4.61 -20.44 -5.19
C ALA A 202 5.40 -21.19 -4.09
N THR A 203 5.02 -21.00 -2.82
CA THR A 203 5.58 -21.69 -1.64
C THR A 203 4.91 -23.04 -1.36
N VAL A 204 3.91 -23.39 -2.15
CA VAL A 204 3.11 -24.62 -2.00
C VAL A 204 3.22 -25.48 -3.27
N THR A 205 2.99 -26.78 -3.10
CA THR A 205 2.93 -27.71 -4.24
C THR A 205 1.72 -27.41 -5.13
N LEU A 206 1.76 -27.83 -6.40
CA LEU A 206 0.63 -27.68 -7.33
C LEU A 206 -0.66 -28.33 -6.79
N GLY A 207 -0.55 -29.49 -6.13
CA GLY A 207 -1.70 -30.17 -5.53
C GLY A 207 -2.29 -29.44 -4.32
N GLN A 208 -1.48 -28.72 -3.54
CA GLN A 208 -1.97 -27.83 -2.49
C GLN A 208 -2.62 -26.58 -3.09
N TYR A 209 -1.98 -25.95 -4.08
CA TYR A 209 -2.53 -24.79 -4.77
C TYR A 209 -3.92 -25.07 -5.35
N LYS A 210 -4.10 -26.20 -6.05
CA LYS A 210 -5.40 -26.60 -6.60
C LYS A 210 -6.47 -26.75 -5.53
N ARG A 211 -6.17 -27.41 -4.41
CA ARG A 211 -7.10 -27.54 -3.28
C ARG A 211 -7.47 -26.21 -2.65
N LEU A 212 -6.51 -25.31 -2.46
CA LEU A 212 -6.77 -23.95 -1.96
C LEU A 212 -7.67 -23.17 -2.94
N LYS A 213 -7.45 -23.34 -4.25
CA LYS A 213 -8.20 -22.66 -5.30
C LYS A 213 -9.63 -23.19 -5.43
N GLU A 214 -9.83 -24.50 -5.22
CA GLU A 214 -11.15 -25.15 -5.19
C GLU A 214 -12.01 -24.60 -4.04
N GLU A 215 -11.42 -24.33 -2.88
CA GLU A 215 -12.12 -23.64 -1.79
C GLU A 215 -12.51 -22.21 -2.19
N HIS A 216 -11.52 -21.39 -2.57
CA HIS A 216 -11.75 -20.07 -3.11
C HIS A 216 -10.49 -19.53 -3.80
N PRO A 217 -10.55 -18.92 -5.00
CA PRO A 217 -9.37 -18.39 -5.69
C PRO A 217 -8.53 -17.42 -4.85
N ILE A 218 -9.18 -16.59 -4.02
CA ILE A 218 -8.49 -15.65 -3.11
C ILE A 218 -7.71 -16.35 -2.00
N VAL A 219 -8.11 -17.56 -1.58
CA VAL A 219 -7.39 -18.32 -0.56
C VAL A 219 -6.08 -18.82 -1.16
N ALA A 220 -6.12 -19.33 -2.39
CA ALA A 220 -4.91 -19.72 -3.12
C ALA A 220 -3.97 -18.52 -3.33
N ASP A 221 -4.49 -17.37 -3.71
CA ASP A 221 -3.73 -16.12 -3.87
C ASP A 221 -3.05 -15.66 -2.58
N ILE A 222 -3.73 -15.72 -1.44
CA ILE A 222 -3.17 -15.26 -0.16
C ILE A 222 -2.12 -16.22 0.38
N VAL A 223 -2.33 -17.53 0.22
CA VAL A 223 -1.60 -18.56 0.96
C VAL A 223 -0.41 -19.09 0.18
N SER A 224 -0.48 -19.08 -1.15
CA SER A 224 0.51 -19.77 -1.99
C SER A 224 1.77 -18.96 -2.27
N PHE A 225 1.82 -17.69 -1.88
CA PHE A 225 2.92 -16.79 -2.22
C PHE A 225 3.69 -16.32 -0.98
N PRO A 226 5.00 -16.07 -1.12
CA PRO A 226 5.84 -15.67 0.01
C PRO A 226 5.60 -14.24 0.46
N SER A 227 5.00 -13.38 -0.38
CA SER A 227 4.74 -11.97 -0.15
C SER A 227 3.24 -11.65 -0.07
N ALA A 228 2.91 -10.46 0.44
CA ALA A 228 1.59 -9.85 0.34
C ALA A 228 1.59 -8.82 -0.81
N HIS A 229 1.83 -9.34 -2.01
CA HIS A 229 2.00 -8.55 -3.22
C HIS A 229 0.89 -7.50 -3.43
N VAL A 230 1.24 -6.40 -4.09
CA VAL A 230 0.25 -5.36 -4.44
C VAL A 230 -0.75 -5.95 -5.45
N ASN A 231 -2.01 -6.09 -5.04
CA ASN A 231 -3.06 -6.60 -5.93
C ASN A 231 -3.35 -5.64 -7.08
N HIS A 232 -3.37 -4.35 -6.77
CA HIS A 232 -3.51 -3.26 -7.73
C HIS A 232 -3.03 -1.95 -7.09
N LEU A 233 -2.61 -1.02 -7.94
CA LEU A 233 -2.33 0.35 -7.56
C LEU A 233 -3.16 1.27 -8.47
N HIS A 234 -4.19 1.91 -7.93
CA HIS A 234 -5.04 2.83 -8.70
C HIS A 234 -4.68 4.28 -8.38
N ARG A 235 -4.66 5.15 -9.40
CA ARG A 235 -4.67 6.60 -9.18
C ARG A 235 -6.08 7.05 -8.80
N GLY A 236 -6.21 7.86 -7.74
CA GLY A 236 -7.48 8.51 -7.38
C GLY A 236 -7.91 9.48 -8.47
N ARG A 237 -9.23 9.60 -8.70
CA ARG A 237 -9.81 10.62 -9.59
C ARG A 237 -9.99 11.92 -8.80
#